data_AF-A0A522YEM2-F1
#
_entry.id   AF-A0A522YEM2-F1
#
_cell.length_a   1.000
_cell.length_b   1.000
_cell.length_c   1.000
_cell.angle_alpha   90.00
_cell.angle_beta   90.00
_cell.angle_gamma   90.00
#
_symmetry.space_group_name_H-M   'P 1'
#
loop_
_entity.id
_entity.type
_entity.pdbx_description
1 polymer ?
#
loop_
_entity_poly.entity_id
_entity_poly.type
_entity_poly.pdbx_seq_one_letter_code
_entity_poly.pdbx_strand_id
1 'polypeptide(L)'
;MKYFVVLAISMFLFSCAAFAQDMEGGMQDMPKKQMMQQGRRQMQNPEEMIEKRIEMLTKRFNLTAEQQAKVKEILTASGAEAKAIAQEVQQKIKEIRERDKQAIDAILTDEQKAGAKEQRQGGGQGMPVHEGMPQETGY
;
A
#
# COMPACT_ATOMS: atom_id res chain seq x y z
N MET A 1 -41.88 -29.94 14.92
CA MET A 1 -40.80 -30.32 15.86
C MET A 1 -39.47 -29.88 15.24
N LYS A 2 -39.14 -28.60 15.42
CA LYS A 2 -37.84 -28.02 15.06
C LYS A 2 -36.91 -28.25 16.26
N TYR A 3 -35.60 -28.31 16.02
CA TYR A 3 -34.51 -28.35 17.02
C TYR A 3 -34.16 -29.73 17.61
N PHE A 4 -33.52 -30.60 16.83
CA PHE A 4 -32.84 -31.81 17.37
C PHE A 4 -31.41 -32.03 16.87
N VAL A 5 -30.73 -31.02 16.30
CA VAL A 5 -29.32 -31.15 15.84
C VAL A 5 -28.46 -29.95 16.27
N VAL A 6 -28.67 -29.41 17.48
CA VAL A 6 -27.79 -28.37 18.05
C VAL A 6 -27.33 -28.75 19.45
N LEU A 7 -26.90 -30.01 19.63
CA LEU A 7 -26.39 -30.48 20.92
C LEU A 7 -25.27 -31.52 20.75
N ALA A 8 -24.13 -31.07 20.22
CA ALA A 8 -22.82 -31.65 20.52
C ALA A 8 -21.75 -30.66 20.06
N ILE A 9 -20.65 -30.56 20.82
CA ILE A 9 -19.50 -29.66 20.66
C ILE A 9 -19.65 -28.34 21.45
N SER A 10 -19.99 -28.50 22.74
CA SER A 10 -19.35 -27.70 23.79
C SER A 10 -18.09 -28.43 24.26
N MET A 11 -17.05 -27.67 24.62
CA MET A 11 -15.78 -28.07 25.26
C MET A 11 -14.59 -28.38 24.34
N PHE A 12 -13.92 -27.32 23.89
CA PHE A 12 -12.47 -27.24 24.07
C PHE A 12 -12.12 -25.81 24.49
N LEU A 13 -12.31 -25.53 25.78
CA LEU A 13 -11.77 -24.36 26.45
C LEU A 13 -10.45 -24.77 27.12
N PHE A 14 -9.45 -23.88 27.00
CA PHE A 14 -8.23 -23.74 27.83
C PHE A 14 -6.96 -24.57 27.54
N SER A 15 -6.06 -23.97 26.75
CA SER A 15 -4.59 -23.87 26.94
C SER A 15 -4.00 -23.30 25.63
N CYS A 16 -3.45 -22.10 25.55
CA CYS A 16 -2.30 -21.63 26.30
C CYS A 16 -2.46 -20.15 26.71
N ALA A 17 -2.71 -19.91 28.00
CA ALA A 17 -2.39 -18.64 28.65
C ALA A 17 -1.01 -18.81 29.30
N ALA A 18 0.05 -18.81 28.50
CA ALA A 18 1.43 -18.80 28.99
C ALA A 18 2.37 -18.32 27.88
N PHE A 19 2.13 -17.10 27.35
CA PHE A 19 3.07 -16.21 26.66
C PHE A 19 2.27 -15.00 26.13
N ALA A 20 1.62 -14.26 27.04
CA ALA A 20 0.88 -13.05 26.70
C ALA A 20 1.20 -11.87 27.64
N GLN A 21 2.25 -11.97 28.47
CA GLN A 21 2.61 -10.95 29.46
C GLN A 21 3.94 -10.23 29.22
N ASP A 22 4.61 -10.42 28.06
CA ASP A 22 5.89 -9.73 27.76
C ASP A 22 5.90 -8.98 26.42
N MET A 23 4.74 -8.43 26.03
CA MET A 23 4.67 -7.46 24.92
C MET A 23 3.97 -6.17 25.39
N GLU A 24 4.16 -5.80 26.65
CA GLU A 24 3.65 -4.56 27.24
C GLU A 24 4.82 -3.60 27.47
N GLY A 25 5.45 -3.16 26.37
CA GLY A 25 6.57 -2.21 26.46
C GLY A 25 7.30 -2.03 25.14
N GLY A 26 6.79 -1.16 24.26
CA GLY A 26 7.62 -0.73 23.13
C GLY A 26 6.95 -0.03 21.95
N MET A 27 5.62 0.11 21.90
CA MET A 27 4.97 0.77 20.74
C MET A 27 3.93 1.85 21.07
N GLN A 28 3.69 2.19 22.33
CA GLN A 28 2.66 3.18 22.69
C GLN A 28 3.12 4.65 22.71
N ASP A 29 4.43 4.93 22.71
CA ASP A 29 4.93 6.31 22.89
C ASP A 29 5.83 6.82 21.74
N MET A 30 5.54 6.42 20.50
CA MET A 30 6.06 7.20 19.37
C MET A 30 5.14 8.40 19.11
N PRO A 31 5.61 9.66 19.30
CA PRO A 31 4.79 10.83 19.04
C PRO A 31 4.38 10.83 17.57
N LYS A 32 3.08 10.93 17.27
CA LYS A 32 2.51 10.95 15.89
C LYS A 32 3.20 11.94 14.93
N LYS A 33 3.86 12.98 15.46
CA LYS A 33 4.70 13.92 14.69
C LYS A 33 5.95 13.27 14.08
N GLN A 34 6.56 12.27 14.73
CA GLN A 34 7.74 11.54 14.24
C GLN A 34 7.39 10.57 13.11
N MET A 35 6.26 9.85 13.20
CA MET A 35 5.78 9.00 12.09
C MET A 35 5.41 9.83 10.84
N MET A 36 4.81 11.02 11.02
CA MET A 36 4.48 11.90 9.89
C MET A 36 5.71 12.57 9.25
N GLN A 37 6.85 12.66 9.93
CA GLN A 37 8.10 13.09 9.31
C GLN A 37 8.75 11.98 8.48
N GLN A 38 8.60 10.72 8.88
CA GLN A 38 9.12 9.56 8.13
C GLN A 38 8.30 9.24 6.87
N GLY A 39 6.97 9.49 6.90
CA GLY A 39 6.08 9.39 5.74
C GLY A 39 6.22 10.53 4.72
N ARG A 40 6.96 11.59 5.07
CA ARG A 40 7.47 12.61 4.14
C ARG A 40 8.91 12.30 3.77
N ARG A 41 9.22 11.06 3.36
CA ARG A 41 10.38 10.88 2.47
C ARG A 41 10.15 11.85 1.33
N GLN A 42 10.96 12.91 1.30
CA GLN A 42 10.89 13.99 0.33
C GLN A 42 10.54 13.39 -1.02
N MET A 43 9.52 13.93 -1.69
CA MET A 43 9.37 13.75 -3.12
C MET A 43 10.67 14.31 -3.73
N GLN A 44 11.69 13.47 -3.84
CA GLN A 44 12.94 13.84 -4.47
C GLN A 44 12.57 14.15 -5.91
N ASN A 45 13.08 15.28 -6.41
CA ASN A 45 12.87 15.66 -7.79
C ASN A 45 13.33 14.49 -8.69
N PRO A 46 12.55 14.08 -9.71
CA PRO A 46 12.97 13.05 -10.65
C PRO A 46 14.41 13.20 -11.16
N GLU A 47 14.86 14.45 -11.36
CA GLU A 47 16.23 14.74 -11.77
C GLU A 47 17.27 14.35 -10.71
N GLU A 48 17.04 14.68 -9.44
CA GLU A 48 17.91 14.31 -8.33
C GLU A 48 18.01 12.78 -8.16
N MET A 49 16.90 12.07 -8.43
CA MET A 49 16.87 10.61 -8.37
C MET A 49 17.71 9.98 -9.50
N ILE A 50 17.66 10.57 -10.70
CA ILE A 50 18.47 10.14 -11.84
C ILE A 50 19.95 10.37 -11.52
N GLU A 51 20.32 11.53 -11.00
CA GLU A 51 21.70 11.86 -10.63
C GLU A 51 22.26 10.92 -9.57
N LYS A 52 21.51 10.65 -8.49
CA LYS A 52 21.89 9.66 -7.48
C LYS A 52 22.11 8.27 -8.09
N ARG A 53 21.27 7.88 -9.04
CA ARG A 53 21.39 6.58 -9.69
C ARG A 53 22.62 6.51 -10.60
N ILE A 54 22.93 7.57 -11.34
CA ILE A 54 24.17 7.68 -12.11
C ILE A 54 25.36 7.61 -11.16
N GLU A 55 25.37 8.35 -10.06
CA GLU A 55 26.46 8.34 -9.08
C GLU A 55 26.72 6.93 -8.52
N MET A 56 25.66 6.21 -8.15
CA MET A 56 25.77 4.82 -7.70
C MET A 56 26.34 3.90 -8.78
N LEU A 57 25.87 4.04 -10.03
CA LEU A 57 26.36 3.23 -11.15
C LEU A 57 27.82 3.56 -11.48
N THR A 58 28.20 4.84 -11.44
CA THR A 58 29.58 5.29 -11.60
C THR A 58 30.47 4.70 -10.51
N LYS A 59 30.06 4.73 -9.25
CA LYS A 59 30.83 4.13 -8.15
C LYS A 59 30.99 2.61 -8.30
N ARG A 60 29.98 1.93 -8.81
CA ARG A 60 29.98 0.46 -8.97
C ARG A 60 30.75 -0.02 -10.20
N PHE A 61 30.70 0.73 -11.29
CA PHE A 61 31.21 0.29 -12.60
C PHE A 61 32.29 1.21 -13.19
N ASN A 62 32.72 2.24 -12.45
CA ASN A 62 33.68 3.24 -12.87
C ASN A 62 33.34 3.87 -14.23
N LEU A 63 32.09 4.34 -14.37
CA LEU A 63 31.56 4.85 -15.64
C LEU A 63 32.32 6.10 -16.12
N THR A 64 32.68 6.12 -17.40
CA THR A 64 33.24 7.31 -18.06
C THR A 64 32.17 8.40 -18.25
N ALA A 65 32.60 9.63 -18.54
CA ALA A 65 31.68 10.75 -18.78
C ALA A 65 30.67 10.46 -19.92
N GLU A 66 31.13 9.84 -21.01
CA GLU A 66 30.25 9.45 -22.13
C GLU A 66 29.23 8.38 -21.71
N GLN A 67 29.64 7.42 -20.89
CA GLN A 67 28.73 6.39 -20.38
C GLN A 67 27.70 6.99 -19.42
N GLN A 68 28.10 7.92 -18.54
CA GLN A 68 27.19 8.63 -17.65
C GLN A 68 26.14 9.43 -18.43
N ALA A 69 26.53 10.10 -19.52
CA ALA A 69 25.61 10.83 -20.39
C ALA A 69 24.56 9.89 -21.03
N LYS A 70 24.98 8.74 -21.55
CA LYS A 70 24.06 7.74 -22.10
C LYS A 70 23.12 7.15 -21.05
N VAL A 71 23.63 6.88 -19.84
CA VAL A 71 22.79 6.42 -18.72
C VAL A 71 21.76 7.47 -18.34
N LYS A 72 22.13 8.76 -18.32
CA LYS A 72 21.21 9.86 -18.06
C LYS A 72 20.07 9.90 -19.07
N GLU A 73 20.38 9.75 -20.35
CA GLU A 73 19.39 9.72 -21.43
C GLU A 73 18.41 8.54 -21.25
N ILE A 74 18.93 7.34 -21.01
CA ILE A 74 18.11 6.13 -20.78
C ILE A 74 17.18 6.33 -19.58
N LEU A 75 17.70 6.78 -18.44
CA LEU A 75 16.90 6.96 -17.23
C LEU A 75 15.84 8.06 -17.38
N THR A 76 16.14 9.11 -18.15
CA THR A 76 15.19 10.19 -18.44
C THR A 76 14.04 9.66 -19.30
N ALA A 77 14.35 8.93 -20.38
CA ALA A 77 13.35 8.31 -21.25
C ALA A 77 12.46 7.33 -20.47
N SER A 78 13.06 6.41 -19.71
CA SER A 78 12.32 5.46 -18.88
C SER A 78 11.45 6.14 -17.82
N GLY A 79 11.90 7.25 -17.25
CA GLY A 79 11.10 8.03 -16.30
C GLY A 79 9.84 8.63 -16.93
N ALA A 80 9.94 9.11 -18.17
CA ALA A 80 8.79 9.62 -18.93
C ALA A 80 7.79 8.51 -19.27
N GLU A 81 8.27 7.36 -19.72
CA GLU A 81 7.44 6.18 -20.02
C GLU A 81 6.70 5.68 -18.77
N ALA A 82 7.42 5.53 -17.66
CA ALA A 82 6.83 5.11 -16.39
C ALA A 82 5.73 6.07 -15.92
N LYS A 83 5.92 7.37 -16.09
CA LYS A 83 4.90 8.38 -15.78
C LYS A 83 3.65 8.23 -16.64
N ALA A 84 3.80 7.99 -17.94
CA ALA A 84 2.68 7.78 -18.84
C ALA A 84 1.87 6.52 -18.45
N ILE A 85 2.56 5.42 -18.18
CA ILE A 85 1.94 4.18 -17.71
C ILE A 85 1.20 4.41 -16.38
N ALA A 86 1.82 5.11 -15.43
CA ALA A 86 1.19 5.41 -14.15
C ALA A 86 -0.11 6.20 -14.32
N GLN A 87 -0.15 7.17 -15.25
CA GLN A 87 -1.35 7.93 -15.57
C GLN A 87 -2.44 7.04 -16.17
N GLU A 88 -2.09 6.17 -17.12
CA GLU A 88 -3.04 5.24 -17.73
C GLU A 88 -3.62 4.26 -16.69
N VAL A 89 -2.75 3.67 -15.86
CA VAL A 89 -3.17 2.76 -14.79
C VAL A 89 -4.07 3.48 -13.79
N GLN A 90 -3.74 4.72 -13.41
CA GLN A 90 -4.56 5.51 -12.51
C GLN A 90 -5.97 5.76 -13.08
N GLN A 91 -6.07 6.04 -14.39
CA GLN A 91 -7.36 6.20 -15.06
C GLN A 91 -8.17 4.90 -15.04
N LYS A 92 -7.56 3.77 -15.41
CA LYS A 92 -8.23 2.45 -15.39
C LYS A 92 -8.71 2.07 -13.99
N ILE A 93 -7.90 2.31 -12.96
CA ILE A 93 -8.28 2.05 -11.57
C ILE A 93 -9.48 2.92 -11.17
N LYS A 94 -9.50 4.19 -11.59
CA LYS A 94 -10.64 5.08 -11.33
C LYS A 94 -11.91 4.55 -11.98
N GLU A 95 -11.84 4.14 -13.24
CA GLU A 95 -12.98 3.56 -13.97
C GLU A 95 -13.51 2.29 -13.31
N ILE A 96 -12.62 1.38 -12.90
CA ILE A 96 -13.00 0.16 -12.16
C ILE A 96 -13.72 0.53 -10.87
N ARG A 97 -13.17 1.45 -10.07
CA ARG A 97 -13.79 1.90 -8.82
C ARG A 97 -15.16 2.52 -9.05
N GLU A 98 -15.33 3.31 -10.11
CA GLU A 98 -16.62 3.91 -10.46
C GLU A 98 -17.64 2.85 -10.87
N ARG A 99 -17.22 1.86 -11.68
CA ARG A 99 -18.08 0.74 -12.08
C ARG A 99 -18.50 -0.09 -10.87
N ASP A 100 -17.56 -0.47 -10.02
CA ASP A 100 -17.84 -1.25 -8.81
C ASP A 100 -18.79 -0.50 -7.89
N LYS A 101 -18.57 0.81 -7.72
CA LYS A 101 -19.46 1.67 -6.96
C LYS A 101 -20.89 1.64 -7.50
N GLN A 102 -21.08 1.76 -8.82
CA GLN A 102 -22.40 1.73 -9.44
C GLN A 102 -23.07 0.36 -9.27
N ALA A 103 -22.32 -0.73 -9.45
CA ALA A 103 -22.83 -2.08 -9.28
C ALA A 103 -23.27 -2.34 -7.83
N ILE A 104 -22.49 -1.88 -6.86
CA ILE A 104 -22.85 -1.94 -5.43
C ILE A 104 -24.10 -1.10 -5.17
N ASP A 105 -24.14 0.15 -5.66
CA ASP A 105 -25.28 1.05 -5.42
C ASP A 105 -26.61 0.50 -5.98
N ALA A 106 -26.55 -0.32 -7.04
CA ALA A 106 -27.71 -0.94 -7.65
C ALA A 106 -28.34 -2.07 -6.80
N ILE A 107 -27.57 -2.70 -5.91
CA ILE A 107 -28.06 -3.80 -5.05
C ILE A 107 -28.42 -3.35 -3.63
N LEU A 108 -28.11 -2.09 -3.26
CA LEU A 108 -28.42 -1.54 -1.95
C LEU A 108 -29.87 -1.02 -1.88
N THR A 109 -30.50 -1.18 -0.72
CA THR A 109 -31.75 -0.50 -0.40
C THR A 109 -31.52 0.99 -0.20
N ASP A 110 -32.58 1.80 -0.28
CA ASP A 110 -32.45 3.26 -0.14
C ASP A 110 -31.95 3.68 1.25
N GLU A 111 -32.30 2.92 2.29
CA GLU A 111 -31.79 3.10 3.66
C GLU A 111 -30.28 2.80 3.74
N GLN A 112 -29.79 1.78 3.03
CA GLN A 112 -28.37 1.41 3.02
C GLN A 112 -27.50 2.40 2.23
N LYS A 113 -28.05 3.04 1.19
CA LYS A 113 -27.33 4.04 0.38
C LYS A 113 -26.90 5.27 1.21
N ALA A 114 -27.69 5.64 2.23
CA ALA A 114 -27.37 6.78 3.09
C ALA A 114 -26.06 6.56 3.87
N GLY A 115 -25.89 5.40 4.51
CA GLY A 115 -24.65 5.04 5.22
C GLY A 115 -23.46 4.86 4.29
N ALA A 116 -23.67 4.28 3.10
CA ALA A 116 -22.61 4.15 2.10
C ALA A 116 -22.09 5.51 1.60
N LYS A 117 -22.97 6.50 1.46
CA LYS A 117 -22.60 7.86 1.02
C LYS A 117 -21.78 8.61 2.08
N GLU A 118 -22.04 8.37 3.36
CA GLU A 118 -21.29 8.94 4.48
C GLU A 118 -19.87 8.36 4.57
N GLN A 119 -19.75 7.02 4.49
CA GLN A 119 -18.45 6.34 4.53
C GLN A 119 -17.54 6.73 3.35
N ARG A 120 -18.13 6.94 2.16
CA ARG A 120 -17.39 7.37 0.96
C ARG A 120 -16.93 8.83 1.02
N GLN A 121 -17.64 9.69 1.73
CA GLN A 121 -17.22 11.08 1.96
C GLN A 121 -16.16 11.18 3.07
N GLY A 122 -16.16 10.27 4.04
CA GLY A 122 -15.15 10.20 5.11
C GLY A 122 -13.84 9.47 4.75
N GLY A 123 -13.86 8.57 3.77
CA GLY A 123 -12.75 7.67 3.42
C GLY A 123 -11.67 8.22 2.48
N GLY A 124 -11.54 9.54 2.34
CA GLY A 124 -10.49 10.17 1.51
C GLY A 124 -9.08 10.18 2.15
N GLN A 125 -8.94 9.74 3.40
CA GLN A 125 -7.62 9.54 4.02
C GLN A 125 -7.09 8.17 3.61
N GLY A 126 -6.06 8.20 2.74
CA GLY A 126 -5.50 7.06 2.04
C GLY A 126 -5.27 5.83 2.92
N MET A 127 -5.76 4.69 2.45
CA MET A 127 -5.39 3.38 2.97
C MET A 127 -3.86 3.25 2.93
N PRO A 128 -3.20 2.82 4.03
CA PRO A 128 -1.80 2.42 3.95
C PRO A 128 -1.71 1.23 2.99
N VAL A 129 -0.77 1.29 2.06
CA VAL A 129 -0.44 0.16 1.18
C VAL A 129 -0.07 -1.00 2.10
N HIS A 130 -0.88 -2.06 2.10
CA HIS A 130 -0.68 -3.24 2.94
C HIS A 130 0.60 -3.94 2.44
N GLU A 131 1.72 -3.65 3.10
CA GLU A 131 2.98 -4.36 2.95
C GLU A 131 2.79 -5.78 3.52
N GLY A 132 2.43 -6.71 2.65
CA GLY A 132 2.09 -8.08 3.04
C GLY A 132 2.08 -9.05 1.87
N MET A 133 2.85 -8.79 0.80
CA MET A 133 3.21 -9.90 -0.09
C MET A 133 4.19 -10.79 0.69
N PRO A 134 3.92 -12.10 0.85
CA PRO A 134 4.94 -13.00 1.34
C PRO A 134 6.15 -12.86 0.41
N GLN A 135 7.29 -12.51 0.98
CA GLN A 135 8.56 -12.70 0.30
C GLN A 135 8.72 -14.21 0.15
N GLU A 136 8.34 -14.75 -1.00
CA GLU A 136 8.86 -16.05 -1.40
C GLU A 136 10.37 -15.88 -1.50
N THR A 137 11.04 -16.33 -0.44
CA THR A 137 12.48 -16.51 -0.36
C THR A 137 12.93 -17.35 -1.53
N GLY A 138 13.90 -16.83 -2.28
CA GLY A 138 14.38 -17.46 -3.50
C GLY A 138 14.98 -18.85 -3.33
N TYR A 139 15.02 -19.53 -4.47
CA TYR A 139 16.16 -20.30 -4.98
C TYR A 139 16.29 -20.00 -6.47
#